data_AF-Q6RCM6-F1
#
_entry.id   AF-Q6RCM6-F1
#
_cell.length_a   1.000
_cell.length_b   1.000
_cell.length_c   1.000
_cell.angle_alpha   90.00
_cell.angle_beta   90.00
_cell.angle_gamma   90.00
#
_symmetry.space_group_name_H-M   'P 1'
#
loop_
_entity.id
_entity.type
_entity.pdbx_description
1 polymer ?
#
loop_
_entity_poly.entity_id
_entity_poly.type
_entity_poly.pdbx_seq_one_letter_code
_entity_poly.pdbx_strand_id
1 'polypeptide(L)' 'MAYSQGGGKKKVCYYYDGDIGNYYYGQGHPMKPHRIRMTHNLLLNYGLYRKMEICRPHKATAEEMTK' A
#
# COMPACT_ATOMS: atom_id res chain seq x y z
N MET A 1 17.19 21.56 0.15
CA MET A 1 15.90 22.25 0.37
C MET A 1 15.30 21.69 1.64
N ALA A 2 15.38 22.45 2.74
CA ALA A 2 14.79 22.06 4.01
C ALA A 2 13.27 22.24 3.91
N TYR A 3 12.51 21.16 4.05
CA TYR A 3 11.06 21.27 4.19
C TYR A 3 10.75 21.74 5.61
N SER A 4 10.59 23.05 5.77
CA SER A 4 9.73 23.57 6.83
C SER A 4 8.33 23.01 6.61
N GLN A 5 7.74 22.37 7.61
CA GLN A 5 6.30 22.12 7.60
C GLN A 5 5.69 22.49 8.94
N GLY A 6 4.91 23.57 8.91
CA GLY A 6 3.97 23.93 9.98
C GLY A 6 3.02 22.78 10.30
N GLY A 7 2.61 22.72 11.57
CA GLY A 7 1.87 21.61 12.19
C GLY A 7 0.41 21.46 11.76
N GLY A 8 0.15 21.27 10.46
CA GLY A 8 -1.16 20.93 9.91
C GLY A 8 -1.31 19.45 9.54
N LYS A 9 -2.54 18.95 9.44
CA LYS A 9 -2.81 17.60 8.92
C LYS A 9 -2.42 17.53 7.44
N LYS A 10 -1.60 16.53 7.09
CA LYS A 10 -1.19 16.31 5.70
C LYS A 10 -2.22 15.44 4.96
N LYS A 11 -2.35 15.68 3.67
CA LYS A 11 -3.09 14.79 2.76
C LYS A 11 -2.31 13.47 2.60
N VAL A 12 -2.99 12.33 2.67
CA VAL A 12 -2.39 11.00 2.56
C VAL A 12 -3.07 10.23 1.43
N CYS A 13 -2.26 9.66 0.52
CA CYS A 13 -2.70 8.69 -0.48
C CYS A 13 -2.17 7.30 -0.09
N TYR A 14 -3.03 6.29 -0.13
CA TYR A 14 -2.72 4.91 0.21
C TYR A 14 -3.00 4.01 -0.99
N TYR A 15 -1.98 3.27 -1.43
CA TYR A 15 -2.08 2.39 -2.59
C TYR A 15 -2.27 0.94 -2.16
N TYR A 16 -3.27 0.29 -2.74
CA TYR A 16 -3.56 -1.12 -2.46
C TYR A 16 -4.19 -1.82 -3.68
N ASP A 17 -3.68 -2.99 -4.00
CA ASP A 17 -4.28 -3.91 -4.97
C ASP A 17 -4.76 -5.17 -4.22
N GLY A 18 -6.01 -5.58 -4.44
CA GLY A 18 -6.62 -6.73 -3.75
C GLY A 18 -5.91 -8.06 -4.01
N ASP A 19 -5.25 -8.20 -5.16
CA ASP A 19 -4.61 -9.44 -5.58
C ASP A 19 -3.27 -9.68 -4.85
N ILE A 20 -2.66 -8.64 -4.27
CA ILE A 20 -1.32 -8.74 -3.65
C ILE A 20 -1.27 -9.78 -2.53
N GLY A 21 -2.39 -10.00 -1.82
CA GLY A 21 -2.47 -10.95 -0.72
C GLY A 21 -2.51 -12.42 -1.15
N ASN A 22 -2.68 -12.69 -2.45
CA ASN A 22 -2.85 -14.04 -3.00
C ASN A 22 -1.55 -14.60 -3.61
N TYR A 23 -0.52 -13.78 -3.83
CA TYR A 23 0.76 -14.26 -4.33
C TYR A 23 1.46 -15.12 -3.26
N TYR A 24 1.95 -16.29 -3.68
CA TYR A 24 2.55 -17.28 -2.79
C TYR A 24 3.98 -17.57 -3.21
N TYR A 25 4.92 -17.35 -2.29
CA TYR A 25 6.36 -17.57 -2.54
C TYR A 25 6.77 -19.04 -2.50
N GLY A 26 5.95 -19.93 -1.95
CA GLY A 26 6.30 -21.35 -1.74
C GLY A 26 6.30 -21.79 -0.28
N GLN A 27 6.36 -23.11 -0.10
CA GLN A 27 6.42 -23.75 1.21
C GLN A 27 7.73 -23.38 1.92
N GLY A 28 7.67 -23.15 3.24
CA GLY A 28 8.85 -22.77 4.04
C GLY A 28 9.35 -21.33 3.83
N HIS A 29 8.94 -20.63 2.76
CA HIS A 29 9.43 -19.28 2.49
C HIS A 29 8.89 -18.25 3.50
N PRO A 30 9.73 -17.42 4.16
CA PRO A 30 9.28 -16.52 5.22
C PRO A 30 8.47 -15.30 4.71
N MET A 31 8.71 -14.87 3.47
CA MET A 31 7.93 -13.78 2.86
C MET A 31 6.50 -14.23 2.55
N LYS A 32 5.51 -13.63 3.21
CA LYS A 32 4.07 -13.87 3.00
C LYS A 32 3.36 -12.58 2.56
N PRO A 33 3.08 -12.38 1.26
CA PRO A 33 2.35 -11.20 0.75
C PRO A 33 0.99 -10.98 1.41
N HIS A 34 0.38 -12.05 1.92
CA HIS A 34 -0.83 -12.01 2.75
C HIS A 34 -0.81 -10.97 3.88
N ARG A 35 0.37 -10.66 4.45
CA ARG A 35 0.52 -9.62 5.48
C ARG A 35 0.00 -8.25 5.04
N ILE A 36 0.12 -7.92 3.74
CA ILE A 36 -0.39 -6.65 3.19
C ILE A 36 -1.92 -6.63 3.23
N ARG A 37 -2.58 -7.75 2.91
CA ARG A 37 -4.03 -7.92 3.05
C ARG A 37 -4.47 -7.82 4.51
N MET A 38 -3.70 -8.39 5.45
CA MET A 38 -3.99 -8.26 6.88
C MET A 38 -3.95 -6.80 7.35
N THR A 39 -2.91 -6.04 6.97
CA THR A 39 -2.80 -4.60 7.28
C THR A 39 -3.95 -3.80 6.67
N HIS A 40 -4.33 -4.10 5.42
CA HIS A 40 -5.46 -3.46 4.75
C HIS A 40 -6.79 -3.72 5.48
N ASN A 41 -7.04 -4.96 5.91
CA ASN A 41 -8.27 -5.26 6.66
C ASN A 41 -8.28 -4.56 8.03
N LEU A 42 -7.13 -4.46 8.70
CA LEU A 42 -7.04 -3.78 9.99
C LEU A 42 -7.36 -2.29 9.86
N LEU A 43 -6.76 -1.59 8.90
CA LEU A 43 -7.00 -0.15 8.69
C LEU A 43 -8.44 0.15 8.25
N LEU A 44 -9.09 -0.76 7.51
CA LEU A 44 -10.50 -0.65 7.15
C LEU A 44 -11.38 -0.70 8.40
N ASN A 45 -11.14 -1.68 9.28
CA ASN A 45 -11.90 -1.86 10.52
C ASN A 45 -11.68 -0.71 11.52
N TYR A 46 -10.49 -0.11 11.56
CA TYR A 46 -10.25 1.13 12.31
C TYR A 46 -10.91 2.37 11.67
N GLY A 47 -11.47 2.24 10.47
CA GLY A 47 -12.10 3.33 9.74
C GLY A 47 -11.12 4.39 9.25
N LEU A 48 -9.84 4.04 9.10
CA LEU A 48 -8.78 4.95 8.63
C LEU A 48 -8.94 5.31 7.15
N TYR A 49 -9.60 4.44 6.37
CA TYR A 49 -9.93 4.69 4.96
C TYR A 49 -10.70 6.00 4.74
N ARG A 50 -11.44 6.47 5.76
CA ARG A 50 -12.20 7.73 5.70
C ARG A 50 -11.33 8.98 5.76
N LYS A 51 -10.03 8.84 6.09
CA LYS A 51 -9.09 9.94 6.32
C LYS A 51 -7.98 10.03 5.26
N MET A 52 -8.04 9.18 4.23
CA MET A 52 -7.01 9.09 3.18
C MET A 52 -7.64 8.73 1.84
N GLU A 53 -6.96 9.06 0.75
CA GLU A 53 -7.37 8.64 -0.59
C GLU A 53 -6.84 7.23 -0.87
N ILE A 54 -7.72 6.29 -1.21
CA ILE A 54 -7.33 4.92 -1.55
C ILE A 54 -7.31 4.77 -3.07
N CYS A 55 -6.15 4.40 -3.61
CA CYS A 55 -5.94 4.20 -5.04
C CYS A 55 -5.52 2.75 -5.32
N ARG A 56 -6.02 2.18 -6.42
CA ARG A 56 -5.47 0.93 -6.97
C ARG A 56 -4.27 1.26 -7.86
N PRO A 57 -3.07 0.72 -7.61
CA PRO A 57 -1.92 0.98 -8.46
C PRO A 57 -2.10 0.33 -9.84
N HIS A 58 -1.53 0.93 -10.89
CA HIS A 58 -1.38 0.26 -12.17
C HIS A 58 -0.22 -0.73 -12.12
N LYS A 59 -0.25 -1.74 -13.00
CA LYS A 59 0.90 -2.60 -13.20
C LYS A 59 1.96 -1.81 -13.96
N ALA A 60 3.15 -1.68 -13.39
CA ALA A 60 4.27 -1.05 -14.08
C ALA A 60 4.58 -1.80 -15.38
N THR A 61 4.77 -1.04 -16.45
CA THR A 61 5.19 -1.51 -17.76
C THR A 61 6.68 -1.89 -17.74
N ALA A 62 7.13 -2.71 -18.70
CA ALA A 62 8.55 -3.03 -18.81
C ALA A 62 9.41 -1.78 -19.02
N GLU A 63 8.94 -0.79 -19.79
CA GLU A 63 9.63 0.48 -19.99
C GLU A 63 9.84 1.23 -18.67
N GLU A 64 8.80 1.36 -17.83
CA GLU A 64 8.89 1.99 -16.51
C GLU A 64 9.83 1.25 -15.55
N MET A 65 9.91 -0.09 -15.65
CA MET A 65 10.80 -0.91 -14.82
C MET A 65 12.28 -0.80 -15.23
N THR A 66 12.57 -0.41 -16.47
CA THR A 66 13.93 -0.31 -17.03
C THR A 66 14.49 1.11 -17.10
N LYS A 67 13.73 2.12 -16.62
CA LYS A 67 14.22 3.49 -16.45
C LYS A 67 15.10 3.60 -15.22
#